data_AF-A0A5J4PFR8-F1
#
_entry.id   AF-A0A5J4PFR8-F1
#
_cell.length_a   1.000
_cell.length_b   1.000
_cell.length_c   1.000
_cell.angle_alpha   90.00
_cell.angle_beta   90.00
_cell.angle_gamma   90.00
#
_symmetry.space_group_name_H-M   'P 1'
#
loop_
_entity.id
_entity.type
_entity.pdbx_description
1 polymer ?
#
loop_
_entity_poly.entity_id
_entity_poly.type
_entity_poly.pdbx_seq_one_letter_code
_entity_poly.pdbx_strand_id
1 'polypeptide(L)' 'IISGYKAKYCYLDNDKAGASAYEEIRNKCGLNVSDRSVHYRGYKDLNDYLVGEKQVQEKQQSRGMKR' A
#
# COMPACT_ATOMS: atom_id res chain seq x y z
N ILE A 1 -10.55 -6.98 19.51
CA ILE A 1 -9.50 -5.92 19.46
C ILE A 1 -9.52 -5.14 18.14
N ILE A 2 -9.76 -5.77 16.97
CA ILE A 2 -9.81 -5.04 15.67
C ILE A 2 -11.21 -4.47 15.35
N SER A 3 -12.29 -5.04 15.89
CA SER A 3 -13.68 -4.62 15.63
C SER A 3 -14.03 -3.20 16.10
N GLY A 4 -13.33 -2.65 17.10
CA GLY A 4 -13.60 -1.32 17.66
C GLY A 4 -13.12 -0.13 16.81
N TYR A 5 -12.32 -0.38 15.76
CA TYR A 5 -11.83 0.69 14.90
C TYR A 5 -12.88 1.10 13.85
N LYS A 6 -13.13 2.42 13.77
CA LYS A 6 -14.08 3.04 12.83
C LYS A 6 -13.75 2.72 11.36
N ALA A 7 -12.47 2.70 11.01
CA ALA A 7 -11.98 2.37 9.68
C ALA A 7 -10.71 1.51 9.79
N LYS A 8 -10.54 0.61 8.84
CA LYS A 8 -9.41 -0.33 8.76
C LYS A 8 -8.84 -0.22 7.36
N TYR A 9 -7.51 -0.11 7.27
CA TYR A 9 -6.82 0.07 6.01
C TYR A 9 -5.89 -1.11 5.79
N CYS A 10 -6.10 -1.84 4.69
CA CYS A 10 -5.31 -3.02 4.34
C CYS A 10 -4.25 -2.65 3.30
N TYR A 11 -2.99 -2.75 3.69
CA TYR A 11 -1.83 -2.60 2.80
C TYR A 11 -1.27 -3.99 2.53
N LEU A 12 -1.79 -4.64 1.48
CA LEU A 12 -1.44 -6.00 1.08
C LEU A 12 -0.69 -6.00 -0.25
N ASP A 13 -0.03 -7.11 -0.57
CA ASP A 13 0.67 -7.28 -1.84
C ASP A 13 -0.30 -7.22 -3.03
N ASN A 14 0.16 -6.67 -4.16
CA ASN A 14 -0.59 -6.61 -5.41
C ASN A 14 -0.53 -7.96 -6.17
N ASP A 15 -0.77 -9.04 -5.46
CA ASP A 15 -0.84 -10.39 -6.01
C ASP A 15 -2.16 -11.07 -5.65
N LYS A 16 -2.32 -12.32 -6.12
CA LYS A 16 -3.52 -13.11 -5.86
C LYS A 16 -3.71 -13.38 -4.36
N ALA A 17 -2.62 -13.59 -3.62
CA ALA A 17 -2.70 -13.87 -2.19
C ALA A 17 -3.15 -12.64 -1.41
N GLY A 18 -2.64 -11.45 -1.75
CA GLY A 18 -3.08 -10.17 -1.19
C GLY A 18 -4.56 -9.90 -1.46
N ALA A 19 -5.02 -10.13 -2.69
CA ALA A 19 -6.44 -9.99 -3.04
C ALA A 19 -7.34 -10.97 -2.26
N SER A 20 -6.93 -12.25 -2.15
CA SER A 20 -7.68 -13.24 -1.37
C SER A 20 -7.72 -12.89 0.13
N ALA A 21 -6.60 -12.44 0.69
CA ALA A 21 -6.53 -12.02 2.09
C ALA A 21 -7.43 -10.80 2.36
N TYR A 22 -7.49 -9.83 1.44
CA TYR A 22 -8.40 -8.70 1.55
C TYR A 22 -9.87 -9.13 1.65
N GLU A 23 -10.31 -10.03 0.77
CA GLU A 23 -11.69 -10.54 0.77
C GLU A 23 -12.00 -11.29 2.07
N GLU A 24 -11.07 -12.10 2.58
CA GLU A 24 -11.25 -12.78 3.87
C GLU A 24 -11.35 -11.79 5.03
N ILE A 25 -10.49 -10.77 5.06
CA ILE A 25 -10.53 -9.71 6.08
C ILE A 25 -11.85 -8.94 6.00
N ARG A 26 -12.30 -8.59 4.80
CA ARG A 26 -13.58 -7.90 4.56
C ARG A 26 -14.77 -8.73 5.03
N ASN A 27 -14.76 -10.03 4.74
CA ASN A 27 -15.81 -10.96 5.18
C ASN A 27 -15.85 -11.10 6.72
N LYS A 28 -14.69 -11.09 7.38
CA LYS A 28 -14.60 -11.23 8.85
C LYS A 28 -14.82 -9.92 9.61
N CYS A 29 -14.39 -8.79 9.06
CA CYS A 29 -14.37 -7.49 9.76
C CYS A 29 -15.47 -6.53 9.32
N GLY A 30 -16.20 -6.84 8.25
CA GLY A 30 -17.29 -6.03 7.70
C GLY A 30 -16.84 -4.94 6.73
N LEU A 31 -17.77 -4.05 6.38
CA LEU A 31 -17.60 -3.03 5.32
C LEU A 31 -16.67 -1.87 5.68
N ASN A 32 -16.17 -1.80 6.91
CA ASN A 32 -15.25 -0.74 7.35
C ASN A 32 -13.78 -1.06 7.07
N VAL A 33 -13.52 -1.97 6.12
CA VAL A 33 -12.20 -2.32 5.60
C VAL A 33 -12.04 -1.68 4.23
N SER A 34 -10.91 -1.01 4.01
CA SER A 34 -10.56 -0.37 2.75
C SER A 34 -9.27 -0.93 2.21
N ASP A 35 -9.31 -1.35 0.94
CA ASP A 35 -8.14 -1.77 0.19
C ASP A 35 -7.26 -0.55 -0.13
N ARG A 36 -5.99 -0.59 0.29
CA ARG A 36 -4.99 0.44 -0.03
C ARG A 36 -4.01 0.01 -1.11
N SER A 37 -4.07 -1.24 -1.57
CA SER A 37 -3.25 -1.75 -2.69
C SER A 37 -3.42 -0.91 -3.97
N VAL A 38 -4.62 -0.33 -4.13
CA VAL A 38 -4.98 0.60 -5.22
C VAL A 38 -4.02 1.79 -5.35
N HIS A 39 -3.40 2.25 -4.26
CA HIS A 39 -2.48 3.41 -4.28
C HIS A 39 -1.10 3.08 -4.83
N TYR A 40 -0.74 1.80 -4.92
CA TYR A 40 0.57 1.34 -5.39
C TYR A 40 0.45 0.20 -6.41
N ARG A 41 -0.63 0.16 -7.21
CA ARG A 41 -0.91 -0.87 -8.23
C ARG A 41 0.22 -1.15 -9.24
N GLY A 42 1.15 -0.21 -9.41
CA GLY A 42 2.35 -0.39 -10.26
C GLY A 42 3.50 -1.15 -9.60
N TYR A 43 3.37 -1.53 -8.33
CA TYR A 43 4.42 -2.12 -7.50
C TYR A 43 3.94 -3.42 -6.89
N LYS A 44 4.87 -4.35 -6.61
CA LYS A 44 4.54 -5.65 -6.02
C LYS A 44 3.91 -5.48 -4.63
N ASP A 45 4.47 -4.57 -3.85
CA ASP A 45 4.06 -4.32 -2.48
C ASP A 45 4.30 -2.85 -2.10
N LEU A 46 3.93 -2.49 -0.86
CA LEU A 46 4.12 -1.14 -0.35
C LEU A 46 5.60 -0.77 -0.24
N ASN A 47 6.48 -1.72 0.07
CA ASN A 47 7.90 -1.44 0.23
C ASN A 47 8.54 -1.08 -1.12
N ASP A 48 8.19 -1.81 -2.18
CA ASP A 48 8.62 -1.51 -3.54
C ASP A 48 8.18 -0.11 -3.99
N TYR A 49 6.95 0.28 -3.64
CA TYR A 49 6.45 1.64 -3.88
C TYR A 49 7.28 2.69 -3.14
N LEU A 50 7.48 2.52 -1.83
CA LEU A 50 8.21 3.48 -1.01
C LEU A 50 9.68 3.61 -1.42
N VAL A 51 10.33 2.51 -1.78
CA VAL A 51 11.70 2.50 -2.30
C VAL A 51 11.76 3.20 -3.65
N GLY A 52 10.82 2.90 -4.55
CA GLY A 52 10.71 3.57 -5.85
C GLY A 52 10.57 5.08 -5.73
N GLU A 53 9.65 5.55 -4.88
CA GLU A 53 9.43 6.96 -4.61
C GLU A 53 10.68 7.64 -4.05
N LYS A 54 11.36 6.99 -3.09
CA LYS A 54 12.60 7.52 -2.51
C LYS A 54 13.69 7.70 -3.56
N GLN A 55 13.86 6.75 -4.48
CA GLN A 55 14.83 6.87 -5.58
C GLN A 55 14.50 8.00 -6.55
N VAL A 56 13.22 8.25 -6.82
CA VAL A 56 12.80 9.40 -7.64
C VAL A 56 13.15 10.70 -6.92
N GLN A 57 12.89 10.80 -5.63
CA GLN A 57 13.17 11.99 -4.82
C GLN A 57 14.68 12.29 -4.73
N GLU A 58 15.52 11.27 -4.52
CA GLU A 58 16.98 11.39 -4.51
C GLU A 58 17.54 11.83 -5.89
N LYS A 59 16.96 11.31 -6.99
CA LYS A 59 17.31 11.74 -8.36
C LYS A 59 16.94 13.20 -8.63
N GLN A 60 15.84 13.70 -8.05
CA GLN A 60 15.46 15.11 -8.18
C GLN A 60 16.39 16.02 -7.36
N GLN A 61 16.74 15.63 -6.14
CA GLN A 61 17.67 16.39 -5.30
C GLN A 61 19.09 16.47 -5.90
N SER A 62 19.60 15.38 -6.47
CA SER A 62 20.91 15.37 -7.13
C SER A 62 20.95 16.20 -8.42
N ARG A 63 19.84 16.30 -9.17
CA ARG A 63 19.75 17.19 -10.35
C ARG A 63 19.72 18.67 -9.99
N GLY A 64 19.17 19.04 -8.84
CA GLY A 64 19.21 20.42 -8.33
C GLY A 64 20.57 20.87 -7.79
N MET A 65 21.51 19.94 -7.58
CA MET A 65 22.86 20.19 -7.07
C MET A 65 23.95 20.27 -8.16
N LYS A 66 23.59 20.41 -9.44
CA LYS A 66 24.56 20.75 -10.48
C LYS A 66 24.86 22.25 -10.43
N ARG A 67 25.95 22.59 -9.74
CA ARG A 67 26.69 23.86 -9.90
C ARG A 67 27.46 23.87 -11.20
#